data_AF-A0A2Z4JG75-F1
#
_entry.id   AF-A0A2Z4JG75-F1
#
_cell.length_a   1.000
_cell.length_b   1.000
_cell.length_c   1.000
_cell.angle_alpha   90.00
_cell.angle_beta   90.00
_cell.angle_gamma   90.00
#
_symmetry.space_group_name_H-M   'P 1'
#
loop_
_entity.id
_entity.type
_entity.pdbx_description
1 polymer ?
#
loop_
_entity_poly.entity_id
_entity_poly.type
_entity_poly.pdbx_seq_one_letter_code
_entity_poly.pdbx_strand_id
1 'polypeptide(L)'
;MDPQAGDYRTQARYFAGRAALDGAALTDVQERLARAVLEVVLLAGLPPYDIEAAADGEETGVGLVPVPGNNRALRVQWQQDPTAAHHLASELCAAQQAAMNQALRAILSAHRFRIVDGPLGEAPVVLDVVRPRRQG
;
A
#
# COMPACT_ATOMS: atom_id res chain seq x y z
N MET A 1 6.45 0.87 -22.90
CA MET A 1 5.43 0.14 -22.12
C MET A 1 4.22 1.05 -22.06
N ASP A 2 3.05 0.60 -22.54
CA ASP A 2 1.85 1.44 -22.58
C ASP A 2 1.19 1.47 -21.18
N PRO A 3 1.14 2.63 -20.50
CA PRO A 3 0.55 2.74 -19.16
C PRO A 3 -0.98 2.53 -19.15
N GLN A 4 -1.63 2.39 -20.31
CA GLN A 4 -3.06 2.07 -20.40
C GLN A 4 -3.36 0.58 -20.62
N ALA A 5 -2.34 -0.28 -20.80
CA ALA A 5 -2.54 -1.68 -21.17
C ALA A 5 -2.70 -2.66 -19.98
N GLY A 6 -2.50 -2.20 -18.74
CA GLY A 6 -2.64 -3.03 -17.55
C GLY A 6 -4.07 -3.10 -17.04
N ASP A 7 -4.66 -4.30 -16.94
CA ASP A 7 -5.88 -4.50 -16.15
C ASP A 7 -5.54 -4.43 -14.66
N TYR A 8 -5.29 -3.21 -14.18
CA TYR A 8 -4.90 -2.92 -12.80
C TYR A 8 -5.96 -3.37 -11.81
N ARG A 9 -7.22 -3.41 -12.23
CA ARG A 9 -8.32 -3.89 -11.38
C ARG A 9 -8.25 -5.40 -11.17
N THR A 10 -7.93 -6.17 -12.20
CA THR A 10 -7.71 -7.62 -12.07
C THR A 10 -6.43 -7.91 -11.28
N GLN A 11 -5.34 -7.18 -11.53
CA GLN A 11 -4.10 -7.31 -10.76
C GLN A 11 -4.32 -6.95 -9.27
N ALA A 12 -5.03 -5.87 -8.98
CA ALA A 12 -5.34 -5.48 -7.60
C ALA A 12 -6.20 -6.53 -6.87
N ARG A 13 -7.10 -7.23 -7.57
CA ARG A 13 -7.84 -8.36 -7.00
C ARG A 13 -6.93 -9.55 -6.68
N TYR A 14 -5.99 -9.84 -7.57
CA TYR A 14 -5.01 -10.91 -7.36
C TYR A 14 -4.14 -10.63 -6.13
N PHE A 15 -3.64 -9.40 -5.99
CA PHE A 15 -2.77 -9.03 -4.86
C PHE A 15 -3.49 -8.75 -3.54
N ALA A 16 -4.81 -8.54 -3.53
CA ALA A 16 -5.52 -8.07 -2.33
C ALA A 16 -5.31 -8.92 -1.06
N GLY A 17 -5.23 -10.25 -1.21
CA GLY A 17 -4.94 -11.16 -0.10
C GLY A 17 -3.43 -11.42 0.14
N ARG A 18 -2.58 -11.08 -0.83
CA ARG A 18 -1.13 -11.38 -0.83
C ARG A 18 -0.29 -10.19 -0.37
N ALA A 19 -0.80 -8.97 -0.55
CA ALA A 19 -0.15 -7.74 -0.16
C ALA A 19 -0.23 -7.47 1.36
N ALA A 20 -0.97 -8.30 2.11
CA ALA A 20 -1.02 -8.20 3.56
C ALA A 20 0.32 -8.67 4.15
N LEU A 21 0.98 -7.78 4.89
CA LEU A 21 2.23 -8.11 5.55
C LEU A 21 2.00 -9.13 6.67
N ASP A 22 3.04 -9.92 6.95
CA ASP A 22 3.05 -10.99 7.96
C ASP A 22 1.94 -12.05 7.76
N GLY A 23 1.35 -12.13 6.57
CA GLY A 23 0.23 -13.05 6.28
C GLY A 23 -1.05 -12.69 7.04
N ALA A 24 -1.20 -11.43 7.46
CA ALA A 24 -2.36 -11.00 8.23
C ALA A 24 -3.66 -11.21 7.45
N ALA A 25 -4.62 -11.92 8.04
CA ALA A 25 -5.93 -12.12 7.45
C ALA A 25 -6.69 -10.79 7.37
N LEU A 26 -7.16 -10.44 6.17
CA LEU A 26 -8.02 -9.28 5.96
C LEU A 26 -9.49 -9.67 6.15
N THR A 27 -10.28 -8.79 6.75
CA THR A 27 -11.75 -8.91 6.68
C THR A 27 -12.25 -8.56 5.28
N ASP A 28 -13.47 -8.96 4.91
CA ASP A 28 -14.09 -8.58 3.62
C ASP A 28 -14.09 -7.08 3.35
N VAL A 29 -14.22 -6.26 4.41
CA VAL A 29 -14.18 -4.79 4.30
C VAL A 29 -12.77 -4.32 3.97
N GLN A 30 -11.76 -4.82 4.69
CA GLN A 30 -10.36 -4.53 4.43
C GLN A 30 -9.92 -5.05 3.07
N GLU A 31 -10.37 -6.21 2.61
CA GLU A 31 -10.01 -6.73 1.29
C GLU A 31 -10.57 -5.84 0.16
N ARG A 32 -11.80 -5.34 0.31
CA ARG A 32 -12.33 -4.33 -0.64
C ARG A 32 -11.52 -3.04 -0.64
N LEU A 33 -11.08 -2.59 0.54
CA LEU A 33 -10.22 -1.42 0.65
C LEU A 33 -8.84 -1.67 0.05
N ALA A 34 -8.26 -2.84 0.30
CA ALA A 34 -6.99 -3.31 -0.24
C ALA A 34 -7.00 -3.28 -1.77
N ARG A 35 -8.05 -3.83 -2.40
CA ARG A 35 -8.22 -3.78 -3.87
C ARG A 35 -8.21 -2.35 -4.39
N ALA A 36 -8.92 -1.42 -3.74
CA ALA A 36 -8.94 -0.03 -4.17
C ALA A 36 -7.57 0.63 -4.02
N VAL A 37 -6.87 0.38 -2.91
CA VAL A 37 -5.52 0.90 -2.67
C VAL A 37 -4.54 0.35 -3.71
N LEU A 38 -4.56 -0.96 -3.96
CA LEU A 38 -3.65 -1.64 -4.86
C LEU A 38 -3.85 -1.24 -6.33
N GLU A 39 -5.09 -0.96 -6.74
CA GLU A 39 -5.37 -0.42 -8.08
C GLU A 39 -4.66 0.92 -8.29
N VAL A 40 -4.65 1.79 -7.27
CA VAL A 40 -3.97 3.08 -7.31
C VAL A 40 -2.44 2.94 -7.21
N VAL A 41 -1.95 2.01 -6.39
CA VAL A 41 -0.51 1.67 -6.31
C VAL A 41 0.01 1.24 -7.68
N LEU A 42 -0.69 0.33 -8.34
CA LEU A 42 -0.34 -0.16 -9.68
C LEU A 42 -0.42 0.96 -10.73
N LEU A 43 -1.47 1.79 -10.67
CA LEU A 43 -1.61 2.94 -11.57
C LEU A 43 -0.47 3.96 -11.38
N ALA A 44 0.06 4.10 -10.16
CA ALA A 44 1.21 4.95 -9.87
C ALA A 44 2.56 4.30 -10.26
N GLY A 45 2.54 3.09 -10.83
CA GLY A 45 3.75 2.36 -11.24
C GLY A 45 4.54 1.77 -10.07
N LEU A 46 3.94 1.69 -8.87
CA LEU A 46 4.57 1.09 -7.71
C LEU A 46 4.23 -0.42 -7.64
N PRO A 47 5.19 -1.28 -7.30
CA PRO A 47 4.93 -2.71 -7.15
C PRO A 47 4.15 -2.97 -5.85
N PRO A 48 3.05 -3.75 -5.88
CA PRO A 48 2.49 -4.35 -4.68
C PRO A 48 3.52 -5.27 -4.00
N TYR A 49 3.52 -5.30 -2.68
CA TYR A 49 4.14 -6.41 -1.95
C TYR A 49 3.40 -7.72 -2.27
N ASP A 50 4.14 -8.83 -2.25
CA ASP A 50 3.60 -10.16 -2.48
C ASP A 50 4.21 -11.16 -1.48
N ILE A 51 3.38 -11.68 -0.57
CA ILE A 51 3.82 -12.63 0.44
C ILE A 51 4.43 -13.91 -0.14
N GLU A 52 4.01 -14.34 -1.34
CA GLU A 52 4.61 -15.53 -1.95
C GLU A 52 6.01 -15.22 -2.47
N ALA A 53 6.22 -14.06 -3.09
CA ALA A 53 7.54 -13.62 -3.55
C ALA A 53 8.48 -13.31 -2.35
N ALA A 54 7.92 -12.79 -1.27
CA ALA A 54 8.63 -12.59 -0.01
C ALA A 54 9.17 -13.91 0.57
N ALA A 55 8.44 -15.02 0.43
CA ALA A 55 8.94 -16.33 0.84
C ALA A 55 10.18 -16.79 0.05
N ASP A 56 10.37 -16.25 -1.15
CA ASP A 56 11.53 -16.46 -2.01
C ASP A 56 12.61 -15.35 -1.83
N GLY A 57 12.42 -14.44 -0.88
CA GLY A 57 13.36 -13.34 -0.56
C GLY A 57 13.11 -12.03 -1.30
N GLU A 58 12.02 -11.92 -2.08
CA GLU A 58 11.63 -10.70 -2.79
C GLU A 58 10.59 -9.91 -1.97
N GLU A 59 11.01 -9.38 -0.82
CA GLU A 59 10.13 -8.72 0.15
C GLU A 59 9.80 -7.25 -0.19
N THR A 60 10.17 -6.76 -1.37
CA THR A 60 10.07 -5.33 -1.73
C THR A 60 8.71 -4.98 -2.33
N GLY A 61 8.08 -3.91 -1.85
CA GLY A 61 6.87 -3.38 -2.48
C GLY A 61 5.93 -2.65 -1.52
N VAL A 62 4.76 -2.24 -2.01
CA VAL A 62 3.73 -1.62 -1.17
C VAL A 62 2.90 -2.70 -0.49
N GLY A 63 3.11 -2.86 0.81
CA GLY A 63 2.37 -3.74 1.69
C GLY A 63 1.23 -3.08 2.44
N LEU A 64 0.33 -3.92 2.96
CA LEU A 64 -0.86 -3.53 3.70
C LEU A 64 -0.83 -4.15 5.09
N VAL A 65 -1.11 -3.34 6.10
CA VAL A 65 -1.17 -3.80 7.51
C VAL A 65 -2.55 -3.47 8.08
N PRO A 66 -3.33 -4.47 8.52
CA PRO A 66 -4.54 -4.24 9.30
C PRO A 66 -4.27 -3.37 10.53
N VAL A 67 -5.13 -2.38 10.79
CA VAL A 67 -5.01 -1.57 11.99
C VAL A 67 -5.71 -2.29 13.16
N PRO A 68 -5.01 -2.62 14.26
CA PRO A 68 -5.63 -3.26 15.42
C PRO A 68 -6.81 -2.46 15.95
N GLY A 69 -7.93 -3.15 16.23
CA GLY A 69 -9.16 -2.52 16.72
C GLY A 69 -9.97 -1.75 15.67
N ASN A 70 -9.52 -1.66 14.41
CA ASN A 70 -10.26 -1.02 13.33
C ASN A 70 -10.28 -1.90 12.07
N ASN A 71 -11.34 -2.71 11.95
CA ASN A 71 -11.56 -3.63 10.84
C ASN A 71 -11.92 -2.97 9.50
N ARG A 72 -11.87 -1.63 9.43
CA ARG A 72 -12.11 -0.87 8.19
C ARG A 72 -10.87 -0.13 7.72
N ALA A 73 -9.78 -0.18 8.47
CA ALA A 73 -8.58 0.57 8.16
C ALA A 73 -7.41 -0.33 7.77
N LEU A 74 -6.57 0.20 6.88
CA LEU A 74 -5.31 -0.38 6.45
C LEU A 74 -4.22 0.68 6.50
N ARG A 75 -3.08 0.33 7.08
CA ARG A 75 -1.85 1.09 6.90
C ARG A 75 -1.18 0.64 5.60
N VAL A 76 -0.77 1.59 4.78
CA VAL A 76 -0.12 1.35 3.49
C VAL A 76 1.36 1.68 3.64
N GLN A 77 2.22 0.68 3.52
CA GLN A 77 3.64 0.79 3.87
C GLN A 77 4.52 0.31 2.72
N TRP A 78 5.57 1.07 2.42
CA TRP A 78 6.67 0.58 1.58
C TRP A 78 7.53 -0.41 2.37
N GLN A 79 7.70 -1.62 1.85
CA GLN A 79 8.71 -2.58 2.26
C GLN A 79 9.97 -2.37 1.42
N GLN A 80 11.06 -2.01 2.10
CA GLN A 80 12.36 -1.89 1.47
C GLN A 80 12.97 -3.27 1.23
N ASP A 81 13.74 -3.39 0.17
CA ASP A 81 14.55 -4.58 -0.09
C ASP A 81 15.45 -4.88 1.12
N PRO A 82 15.30 -6.04 1.77
CA PRO A 82 16.09 -6.38 2.94
C PRO A 82 17.58 -6.40 2.62
N THR A 83 17.99 -6.96 1.48
CA THR A 83 19.39 -7.05 1.07
C THR A 83 20.01 -5.67 0.93
N ALA A 84 19.32 -4.74 0.26
CA ALA A 84 19.75 -3.36 0.15
C ALA A 84 19.83 -2.69 1.53
N ALA A 85 18.81 -2.87 2.38
CA ALA A 85 18.75 -2.27 3.71
C ALA A 85 19.91 -2.72 4.63
N HIS A 86 20.41 -3.95 4.48
CA HIS A 86 21.57 -4.44 5.23
C HIS A 86 22.88 -3.69 4.90
N HIS A 87 22.98 -3.11 3.70
CA HIS A 87 24.18 -2.43 3.22
C HIS A 87 24.12 -0.90 3.33
N LEU A 88 22.95 -0.34 3.64
CA LEU A 88 22.74 1.09 3.76
C LEU A 88 22.87 1.57 5.21
N ALA A 89 23.29 2.83 5.38
CA ALA A 89 23.26 3.46 6.69
C ALA A 89 21.82 3.58 7.21
N SER A 90 21.60 3.36 8.49
CA SER A 90 20.26 3.39 9.12
C SER A 90 19.52 4.72 8.87
N GLU A 91 20.23 5.84 8.90
CA GLU A 91 19.70 7.17 8.60
C GLU A 91 19.18 7.28 7.17
N LEU A 92 19.87 6.66 6.20
CA LEU A 92 19.46 6.63 4.81
C LEU A 92 18.22 5.76 4.62
N CYS A 93 18.16 4.58 5.25
CA CYS A 93 16.95 3.73 5.23
C CYS A 93 15.74 4.49 5.80
N ALA A 94 15.93 5.18 6.93
CA ALA A 94 14.87 5.98 7.56
C ALA A 94 14.41 7.14 6.65
N ALA A 95 15.35 7.85 6.00
CA ALA A 95 15.03 8.91 5.06
C ALA A 95 14.26 8.40 3.83
N GLN A 96 14.69 7.27 3.26
CA GLN A 96 13.98 6.61 2.15
C GLN A 96 12.57 6.19 2.58
N GLN A 97 12.42 5.60 3.76
CA GLN A 97 11.11 5.20 4.28
C GLN A 97 10.18 6.40 4.46
N ALA A 98 10.68 7.50 5.04
CA ALA A 98 9.91 8.71 5.23
C ALA A 98 9.48 9.33 3.89
N ALA A 99 10.37 9.36 2.90
CA ALA A 99 10.07 9.84 1.55
C ALA A 99 8.99 8.99 0.88
N MET A 100 9.09 7.65 0.98
CA MET A 100 8.08 6.74 0.44
C MET A 100 6.72 6.89 1.13
N ASN A 101 6.70 7.05 2.46
CA ASN A 101 5.47 7.27 3.21
C ASN A 101 4.78 8.60 2.80
N GLN A 102 5.56 9.65 2.55
CA GLN A 102 5.04 10.93 2.04
C GLN A 102 4.50 10.79 0.61
N ALA A 103 5.21 10.10 -0.27
CA ALA A 103 4.78 9.86 -1.64
C ALA A 103 3.47 9.06 -1.69
N LEU A 104 3.37 7.96 -0.91
CA LEU A 104 2.17 7.16 -0.78
C LEU A 104 0.98 7.99 -0.29
N ARG A 105 1.20 8.86 0.71
CA ARG A 105 0.17 9.77 1.21
C ARG A 105 -0.32 10.70 0.10
N ALA A 106 0.59 11.33 -0.64
CA ALA A 106 0.23 12.24 -1.73
C ALA A 106 -0.56 11.52 -2.84
N ILE A 107 -0.13 10.34 -3.26
CA ILE A 107 -0.81 9.49 -4.25
C ILE A 107 -2.23 9.16 -3.76
N LEU A 108 -2.37 8.58 -2.57
CA LEU A 108 -3.66 8.18 -2.02
C LEU A 108 -4.61 9.37 -1.84
N SER A 109 -4.11 10.53 -1.39
CA SER A 109 -4.90 11.75 -1.29
C SER A 109 -5.37 12.26 -2.64
N ALA A 110 -4.52 12.24 -3.68
CA ALA A 110 -4.90 12.62 -5.04
C ALA A 110 -6.02 11.72 -5.60
N HIS A 111 -6.04 10.46 -5.19
CA HIS A 111 -7.09 9.49 -5.49
C HIS A 111 -8.27 9.49 -4.52
N ARG A 112 -8.40 10.55 -3.69
CA ARG A 112 -9.54 10.80 -2.79
C ARG A 112 -9.74 9.73 -1.72
N PHE A 113 -8.68 9.06 -1.30
CA PHE A 113 -8.75 8.26 -0.08
C PHE A 113 -8.86 9.16 1.15
N ARG A 114 -9.66 8.74 2.13
CA ARG A 114 -9.66 9.33 3.45
C ARG A 114 -8.51 8.73 4.24
N ILE A 115 -7.52 9.56 4.57
CA ILE A 115 -6.30 9.15 5.28
C ILE A 115 -6.32 9.77 6.68
N VAL A 116 -5.81 9.05 7.68
CA VAL A 116 -5.52 9.61 9.01
C VAL A 116 -4.17 10.33 8.97
N ASP A 117 -4.15 11.57 9.45
CA ASP A 117 -2.91 12.31 9.64
C ASP A 117 -2.15 11.74 10.84
N GLY A 118 -0.90 11.35 10.57
CA GLY A 118 0.08 10.95 11.57
C GLY A 118 1.33 11.81 11.40
N PRO A 119 2.32 11.66 12.29
CA PRO A 119 3.61 12.32 12.17
C PRO A 119 4.23 12.20 10.77
N LEU A 120 4.95 13.24 10.35
CA LEU A 120 5.73 13.23 9.12
C LEU A 120 6.71 12.06 9.13
N GLY A 121 6.60 11.19 8.13
CA GLY A 121 7.43 9.99 8.02
C GLY A 121 6.73 8.69 8.43
N GLU A 122 5.53 8.74 9.01
CA GLU A 122 4.74 7.53 9.25
C GLU A 122 3.93 7.11 8.02
N ALA A 123 3.80 5.80 7.85
CA ALA A 123 3.01 5.18 6.79
C ALA A 123 1.53 5.62 6.89
N PRO A 124 0.90 6.05 5.76
CA PRO A 124 -0.47 6.51 5.77
C PRO A 124 -1.46 5.41 6.15
N VAL A 125 -2.46 5.76 6.98
CA VAL A 125 -3.58 4.89 7.32
C VAL A 125 -4.81 5.30 6.53
N VAL A 126 -5.30 4.41 5.68
CA VAL A 126 -6.48 4.61 4.85
C VAL A 126 -7.72 4.06 5.56
N LEU A 127 -8.81 4.83 5.54
CA LEU A 127 -10.09 4.47 6.16
C LEU A 127 -11.17 4.08 5.14
N ASP A 128 -11.24 4.77 4.01
CA ASP A 128 -12.21 4.53 2.93
C ASP A 128 -11.84 5.33 1.67
N VAL A 129 -12.52 5.06 0.55
CA VAL A 129 -12.53 5.90 -0.65
C VAL A 129 -13.66 6.90 -0.54
N VAL A 130 -13.38 8.21 -0.68
CA VAL A 130 -14.43 9.23 -0.79
C VAL A 130 -15.15 9.04 -2.12
N ARG A 131 -16.28 8.32 -2.12
CA ARG A 131 -17.13 8.23 -3.30
C ARG A 131 -17.69 9.63 -3.61
N PRO A 132 -17.67 10.07 -4.88
CA PRO A 132 -18.42 11.26 -5.25
C PRO A 132 -19.90 11.03 -4.91
N ARG A 133 -20.54 11.98 -4.21
CA ARG A 133 -22.00 11.97 -4.05
C ARG A 133 -22.59 11.91 -5.45
N ARG A 134 -23.35 10.85 -5.76
CA ARG A 134 -24.26 10.88 -6.92
C ARG A 134 -25.20 12.06 -6.68
N GLN A 135 -25.05 13.12 -7.48
CA GLN A 135 -26.11 14.10 -7.62
C GLN A 135 -27.28 13.33 -8.24
N GLY A 136 -28.40 13.31 -7.53
CA GLY A 136 -29.64 12.67 -7.96
C GLY A 136 -30.30 13.42 -9.10
#